data_AF-A0A257QR69-F1
#
_entry.id   AF-A0A257QR69-F1
#
_cell.length_a   1.000
_cell.length_b   1.000
_cell.length_c   1.000
_cell.angle_alpha   90.00
_cell.angle_beta   90.00
_cell.angle_gamma   90.00
#
_symmetry.space_group_name_H-M   'P 1'
#
loop_
_entity.id
_entity.type
_entity.pdbx_description
1 polymer ?
#
loop_
_entity_poly.entity_id
_entity_poly.type
_entity_poly.pdbx_seq_one_letter_code
_entity_poly.pdbx_strand_id
1 'polypeptide(L)'
;MPLPRHWTEAADSTIKAMRAEGASWAAIGVALDLSRNTVIERGRRIHAAAPLRYEIVARQAEDRDAIDDPHRPALCAGHELTWRLLTDATVLDGTLYRQPRNIADQI
;
A
#
# COMPACT_ATOMS: atom_id res chain seq x y z
N MET A 1 -24.63 -12.29 -29.38
CA MET A 1 -24.46 -11.40 -28.21
C MET A 1 -23.97 -12.25 -27.05
N PRO A 2 -22.85 -11.94 -26.39
CA PRO A 2 -22.42 -12.66 -25.20
C PRO A 2 -23.44 -12.45 -24.07
N LEU A 3 -23.74 -13.51 -23.32
CA LEU A 3 -24.65 -13.46 -22.18
C LEU A 3 -23.93 -12.85 -20.97
N PRO A 4 -24.58 -11.95 -20.20
CA PRO A 4 -24.00 -11.42 -18.98
C PRO A 4 -23.81 -12.54 -17.95
N ARG A 5 -22.59 -12.67 -17.42
CA ARG A 5 -22.29 -13.64 -16.37
C ARG A 5 -23.06 -13.27 -15.09
N HIS A 6 -23.70 -14.27 -14.49
CA HIS A 6 -24.24 -14.15 -13.14
C HIS A 6 -23.11 -14.33 -12.11
N TRP A 7 -22.94 -13.33 -11.25
CA TRP A 7 -22.03 -13.42 -10.11
C TRP A 7 -22.69 -14.19 -8.98
N THR A 8 -21.96 -15.15 -8.42
CA THR A 8 -22.39 -15.94 -7.27
C THR A 8 -21.73 -15.42 -6.00
N GLU A 9 -22.40 -15.62 -4.87
CA GLU A 9 -21.86 -15.26 -3.55
C GLU A 9 -20.57 -16.02 -3.24
N ALA A 10 -20.46 -17.27 -3.72
CA ALA A 10 -19.24 -18.07 -3.61
C ALA A 10 -18.06 -17.40 -4.33
N ALA A 11 -18.25 -16.91 -5.56
CA ALA A 11 -17.20 -16.22 -6.30
C ALA A 11 -16.78 -14.91 -5.60
N ASP A 12 -17.73 -14.14 -5.09
CA ASP A 12 -17.43 -12.92 -4.33
C ASP A 12 -16.66 -13.22 -3.04
N SER A 13 -17.01 -14.32 -2.36
CA SER A 13 -16.33 -14.80 -1.16
C SER A 13 -14.89 -15.19 -1.46
N THR A 14 -14.65 -15.90 -2.57
CA THR A 14 -13.28 -16.23 -3.04
C THR A 14 -12.48 -14.96 -3.34
N ILE A 15 -13.06 -13.97 -4.02
CA ILE A 15 -12.38 -12.70 -4.29
C ILE A 15 -11.97 -12.01 -2.99
N LYS A 16 -12.88 -11.92 -2.01
CA LYS A 16 -12.60 -11.27 -0.72
C LYS A 16 -11.52 -12.02 0.07
N ALA A 17 -11.62 -13.34 0.19
CA ALA A 17 -10.66 -14.16 0.92
C ALA A 17 -9.25 -14.04 0.32
N MET A 18 -9.12 -14.23 -1.00
CA MET A 18 -7.82 -14.12 -1.67
C MET A 18 -7.26 -12.69 -1.60
N ARG A 19 -8.09 -11.65 -1.66
CA ARG A 19 -7.63 -10.27 -1.44
C ARG A 19 -7.15 -10.03 -0.02
N ALA A 20 -7.83 -10.58 0.99
CA ALA A 20 -7.41 -10.50 2.39
C ALA A 20 -6.05 -11.17 2.61
N GLU A 21 -5.77 -12.28 1.91
CA GLU A 21 -4.45 -12.94 1.90
C GLU A 21 -3.39 -12.15 1.10
N GLY A 22 -3.80 -11.09 0.42
CA GLY A 22 -2.93 -10.23 -0.40
C GLY A 22 -2.62 -10.81 -1.78
N ALA A 23 -3.43 -11.73 -2.29
CA ALA A 23 -3.30 -12.23 -3.66
C ALA A 23 -3.47 -11.10 -4.69
N SER A 24 -2.77 -11.25 -5.81
CA SER A 24 -2.91 -10.34 -6.95
C SER A 24 -4.19 -10.62 -7.73
N TRP A 25 -4.73 -9.61 -8.42
CA TRP A 25 -5.90 -9.79 -9.27
C TRP A 25 -5.72 -10.85 -10.37
N ALA A 26 -4.49 -11.05 -10.84
CA ALA A 26 -4.19 -12.09 -11.82
C ALA A 26 -4.33 -13.49 -11.23
N ALA A 27 -3.82 -13.70 -10.01
CA ALA A 27 -3.95 -14.98 -9.31
C ALA A 27 -5.42 -15.34 -9.02
N ILE A 28 -6.22 -14.34 -8.65
CA ILE A 28 -7.67 -14.52 -8.44
C ILE A 28 -8.38 -14.86 -9.77
N GLY A 29 -7.96 -14.23 -10.87
CA GLY A 29 -8.45 -14.58 -12.22
C GLY A 29 -8.20 -16.03 -12.58
N VAL A 30 -6.99 -16.54 -12.33
CA VAL A 30 -6.65 -17.96 -12.54
C VAL A 30 -7.53 -18.87 -11.67
N ALA A 31 -7.74 -18.52 -10.40
CA ALA A 31 -8.56 -19.33 -9.49
C ALA A 31 -10.05 -19.41 -9.88
N LEU A 32 -10.58 -18.38 -10.55
CA LEU A 32 -11.99 -18.30 -10.96
C LEU A 32 -12.21 -18.60 -12.45
N ASP A 33 -11.15 -18.97 -13.18
CA ASP A 33 -11.14 -19.10 -14.65
C ASP A 33 -11.71 -17.86 -15.35
N LEU A 34 -11.21 -16.70 -14.95
CA LEU A 34 -11.67 -15.39 -15.40
C LEU A 34 -10.50 -14.49 -15.79
N SER A 35 -10.77 -13.57 -16.71
CA SER A 35 -9.80 -12.54 -17.04
C SER A 35 -9.54 -11.65 -15.82
N ARG A 36 -8.28 -11.19 -15.68
CA ARG A 36 -7.89 -10.23 -14.64
C ARG A 36 -8.81 -9.00 -14.60
N ASN A 37 -9.19 -8.46 -15.76
CA ASN A 37 -10.02 -7.25 -15.82
C ASN A 37 -11.42 -7.50 -15.26
N THR A 38 -12.02 -8.65 -15.57
CA THR A 38 -13.32 -9.05 -15.04
C THR A 38 -13.30 -9.11 -13.51
N VAL A 39 -12.24 -9.65 -12.93
CA VAL A 39 -12.08 -9.74 -11.48
C VAL A 39 -11.81 -8.37 -10.85
N ILE A 40 -11.02 -7.49 -11.48
CA ILE A 40 -10.78 -6.11 -11.01
C ILE A 40 -12.10 -5.34 -10.92
N GLU A 41 -12.90 -5.37 -11.98
CA GLU A 41 -14.18 -4.66 -12.03
C GLU A 41 -15.13 -5.17 -10.95
N ARG A 42 -15.22 -6.50 -10.78
CA ARG A 42 -16.06 -7.08 -9.72
C ARG A 42 -15.53 -6.74 -8.34
N GLY A 43 -14.24 -6.91 -8.10
CA GLY A 43 -13.57 -6.62 -6.84
C GLY A 43 -13.82 -5.19 -6.36
N ARG A 44 -13.80 -4.22 -7.28
CA ARG A 44 -14.16 -2.82 -6.99
C ARG A 44 -15.61 -2.67 -6.56
N ARG A 45 -16.56 -3.31 -7.24
CA ARG A 45 -18.00 -3.24 -6.91
C ARG A 45 -18.35 -3.87 -5.56
N ILE A 46 -17.62 -4.91 -5.16
CA ILE A 46 -17.84 -5.59 -3.87
C ILE A 46 -16.91 -5.11 -2.75
N HIS A 47 -16.14 -4.04 -3.02
CA HIS A 47 -15.16 -3.45 -2.10
C HIS A 47 -14.15 -4.47 -1.54
N ALA A 48 -13.66 -5.38 -2.38
CA ALA A 48 -12.61 -6.33 -2.01
C ALA A 48 -11.24 -5.62 -1.94
N ALA A 49 -10.96 -4.98 -0.80
CA ALA A 49 -9.68 -4.37 -0.50
C ALA A 49 -8.64 -5.43 -0.13
N ALA A 50 -7.39 -5.25 -0.56
CA ALA A 50 -6.29 -5.95 0.09
C ALA A 50 -5.92 -5.20 1.36
N PRO A 51 -5.34 -5.90 2.36
CA PRO A 51 -4.62 -5.22 3.41
C PRO A 51 -3.58 -4.30 2.76
N LEU A 52 -3.51 -3.06 3.23
CA LEU A 52 -2.39 -2.19 2.90
C LEU A 52 -1.12 -2.91 3.41
N ARG A 53 -0.33 -3.45 2.48
CA ARG A 53 1.04 -3.87 2.79
C ARG A 53 1.88 -2.61 2.82
N TYR A 54 1.71 -1.80 3.86
CA TYR A 54 2.79 -0.93 4.25
C TYR A 54 3.82 -1.86 4.90
N GLU A 55 5.02 -1.92 4.34
CA GLU A 55 6.16 -2.28 5.17
C GLU A 55 6.11 -1.25 6.31
N ILE A 56 5.78 -1.70 7.53
CA ILE A 56 6.18 -0.96 8.70
C ILE A 56 7.69 -1.02 8.65
N VAL A 57 8.30 -0.06 7.95
CA VAL A 57 9.70 0.27 8.15
C VAL A 57 9.71 0.61 9.62
N ALA A 58 10.22 -0.30 10.44
CA ALA A 58 10.32 -0.10 11.87
C ALA A 58 11.10 1.20 12.04
N ARG A 59 10.38 2.28 12.37
CA ARG A 59 10.97 3.57 12.67
C ARG A 59 12.01 3.25 13.75
N GLN A 60 13.29 3.50 13.46
CA GLN A 60 14.36 3.13 14.37
C GLN A 60 14.01 3.75 15.74
N ALA A 61 14.09 2.96 16.81
CA ALA A 61 13.65 3.38 18.14
C ALA A 61 14.32 4.71 18.56
N GLU A 62 15.56 4.91 18.11
CA GLU A 62 16.37 6.12 18.29
C GLU A 62 15.71 7.39 17.70
N ASP A 63 15.08 7.29 16.51
CA ASP A 63 14.37 8.41 15.90
C ASP A 63 13.10 8.79 16.67
N ARG A 64 12.45 7.80 17.30
CA ARG A 64 11.20 8.01 18.02
C ARG A 64 11.44 8.80 19.31
N ASP A 65 12.45 8.42 20.08
CA ASP A 65 12.78 9.08 21.34
C ASP A 65 13.30 10.51 21.12
N ALA A 66 14.01 10.76 20.02
CA ALA A 66 14.51 12.08 19.66
C ALA A 66 13.42 13.05 19.16
N ILE A 67 12.34 12.54 18.55
CA ILE A 67 11.23 13.37 18.03
C ILE A 67 10.23 13.73 19.14
N ASP A 68 9.97 12.80 20.07
CA ASP A 68 8.97 12.95 21.14
C ASP A 68 9.47 13.77 22.35
N ASP A 69 10.75 14.16 22.41
CA ASP A 69 11.27 15.07 23.44
C ASP A 69 10.66 16.48 23.32
N PRO A 70 9.84 16.93 24.29
CA PRO A 70 9.24 18.27 24.27
C PRO A 70 10.26 19.41 24.41
N HIS A 71 11.48 19.12 24.86
CA HIS A 71 12.54 20.10 25.08
C HIS A 71 13.55 20.18 23.94
N ARG A 72 13.35 19.42 22.86
CA ARG A 72 14.26 19.46 21.71
C ARG A 72 14.19 20.81 20.99
N PRO A 73 15.32 21.32 20.46
CA PRO A 73 15.30 22.50 19.62
C PRO A 73 14.47 22.25 18.35
N ALA A 74 13.87 23.32 17.82
CA ALA A 74 13.14 23.25 16.56
C ALA A 74 14.08 22.78 15.42
N LEU A 75 13.58 21.90 14.56
CA LEU A 75 14.33 21.47 13.37
C LEU A 75 14.47 22.64 12.40
N CYS A 76 15.60 22.73 11.72
CA CYS A 76 15.80 23.73 10.67
C CYS A 76 14.82 23.49 9.50
N ALA A 77 14.53 24.56 8.75
CA ALA A 77 13.78 24.44 7.52
C ALA A 77 14.54 23.51 6.56
N GLY A 78 13.84 22.49 6.05
CA GLY A 78 14.43 21.50 5.17
C GLY A 78 15.12 20.32 5.86
N HIS A 79 15.05 20.21 7.18
CA HIS A 79 15.58 19.06 7.91
C HIS A 79 14.99 17.74 7.41
N GLU A 80 15.83 16.72 7.24
CA GLU A 80 15.46 15.43 6.65
C GLU A 80 14.30 14.77 7.39
N LEU A 81 14.32 14.76 8.73
CA LEU A 81 13.20 14.24 9.55
C LEU A 81 11.86 14.96 9.27
N THR A 82 11.86 16.28 9.06
CA THR A 82 10.64 17.03 8.74
C THR A 82 10.09 16.64 7.38
N TRP A 83 10.97 16.52 6.39
CA TRP A 83 10.59 16.05 5.05
C TRP A 83 10.11 14.61 5.07
N ARG A 84 10.81 13.72 5.78
CA ARG A 84 10.41 12.31 5.96
C ARG A 84 9.05 12.21 6.63
N LEU A 85 8.75 12.99 7.68
CA LEU A 85 7.42 12.99 8.28
C LEU A 85 6.30 13.40 7.32
N LEU A 86 6.57 14.35 6.42
CA LEU A 86 5.62 14.76 5.39
C LEU A 86 5.47 13.69 4.29
N THR A 87 6.53 12.95 3.96
CA THR A 87 6.54 12.04 2.81
C THR A 87 6.33 10.56 3.14
N ASP A 88 6.68 10.10 4.35
CA ASP A 88 6.70 8.68 4.76
C ASP A 88 5.29 8.05 4.80
N ALA A 89 4.23 8.86 4.81
CA ALA A 89 2.84 8.42 4.72
C ALA A 89 2.13 8.85 3.42
N THR A 90 2.83 9.55 2.52
CA THR A 90 2.26 9.97 1.24
C THR A 90 2.56 8.95 0.16
N VAL A 91 1.51 8.46 -0.48
CA VAL A 91 1.59 7.55 -1.61
C VAL A 91 1.40 8.39 -2.88
N LEU A 92 2.37 8.38 -3.79
CA LEU A 92 2.21 8.95 -5.11
C LEU A 92 1.74 7.84 -6.06
N ASP A 93 0.48 7.90 -6.49
CA ASP A 93 -0.10 6.96 -7.47
C ASP A 93 0.08 5.46 -7.10
N GLY A 94 -0.23 5.10 -5.85
CA GLY A 94 -0.10 3.72 -5.37
C GLY A 94 1.33 3.23 -5.14
N THR A 95 2.34 4.08 -5.36
CA THR A 95 3.76 3.79 -5.10
C THR A 95 4.30 4.62 -3.93
N LEU A 96 5.12 4.00 -3.10
CA LEU A 96 5.80 4.69 -2.01
C LEU A 96 6.82 5.66 -2.61
N TYR A 97 6.77 6.92 -2.19
CA TYR A 97 7.76 7.91 -2.60
C TYR A 97 9.09 7.62 -1.91
N ARG A 98 10.03 6.99 -2.62
CA ARG A 98 11.37 6.74 -2.12
C ARG A 98 12.21 8.01 -2.27
N GLN A 99 12.62 8.60 -1.16
CA GLN A 99 13.54 9.74 -1.21
C GLN A 99 14.84 9.33 -1.94
N PRO A 100 15.39 10.20 -2.81
CA PRO A 100 16.70 9.96 -3.41
C PRO A 100 17.76 9.90 -2.29
N ARG A 101 18.65 8.90 -2.35
CA ARG A 101 19.77 8.81 -1.40
C ARG A 101 20.63 10.06 -1.49
N ASN A 102 20.94 10.64 -0.34
CA ASN A 102 21.76 11.83 -0.24
C ASN A 102 23.19 11.51 -0.71
N ILE A 103 23.78 12.38 -1.53
CA ILE A 103 25.11 12.17 -2.15
C ILE A 103 26.24 12.27 -1.10
N ALA A 104 25.94 12.76 0.10
CA ALA A 104 26.89 12.94 1.20
C ALA A 104 27.43 11.62 1.81
N ASP A 105 26.81 10.47 1.56
CA ASP A 105 27.25 9.16 2.08
C ASP A 105 28.36 8.48 1.23
N GLN A 106 29.04 9.24 0.34
CA GLN A 106 30.06 8.71 -0.57
C GLN A 106 31.50 9.21 -0.32
N ILE A 107 31.81 9.79 0.85
CA ILE A 107 33.19 10.18 1.20
C ILE A 107 33.62 9.49 2.50
#